data_AF-A0A966MKX4-F1
#
_entry.id   AF-A0A966MKX4-F1
#
_cell.length_a   1.000
_cell.length_b   1.000
_cell.length_c   1.000
_cell.angle_alpha   90.00
_cell.angle_beta   90.00
_cell.angle_gamma   90.00
#
_symmetry.space_group_name_H-M   'P 1'
#
loop_
_entity.id
_entity.type
_entity.pdbx_description
1 polymer ?
#
loop_
_entity_poly.entity_id
_entity_poly.type
_entity_poly.pdbx_seq_one_letter_code
_entity_poly.pdbx_strand_id
1 'polypeptide(L)' 'MQYWLMKSEPDVWSIDQQKKAGVKGTPWDGVRNYQAAKNLK' A
#
# COMPACT_ATOMS: atom_id res chain seq x y z
N MET A 1 -12.15 -2.01 15.87
CA MET A 1 -11.28 -2.58 14.81
C MET A 1 -11.36 -1.66 13.61
N GLN A 2 -10.22 -1.25 13.07
CA GLN A 2 -10.17 -0.40 11.88
C GLN A 2 -9.84 -1.25 10.66
N TYR A 3 -10.55 -1.00 9.56
CA TYR A 3 -10.32 -1.66 8.27
C TYR A 3 -9.93 -0.60 7.25
N TRP A 4 -9.05 -0.99 6.34
CA TRP A 4 -8.49 -0.08 5.34
C TRP A 4 -8.58 -0.71 3.96
N LEU A 5 -8.73 0.14 2.95
CA LEU A 5 -8.64 -0.23 1.54
C LEU A 5 -7.46 0.53 0.93
N MET A 6 -6.50 -0.20 0.37
CA MET A 6 -5.36 0.36 -0.34
C MET A 6 -5.49 0.07 -1.84
N LYS A 7 -5.21 1.07 -2.67
CA LYS A 7 -5.26 0.96 -4.13
C LYS A 7 -3.85 0.99 -4.68
N SER A 8 -3.52 0.04 -5.56
CA SER A 8 -2.28 -0.01 -6.34
C SER A 8 -2.62 -0.26 -7.79
N GLU A 9 -1.79 0.28 -8.69
CA GLU A 9 -1.88 0.02 -10.12
C GLU A 9 -1.06 -1.25 -10.44
N PRO A 10 -1.62 -2.27 -11.11
CA PRO A 10 -0.98 -3.58 -11.29
C PRO A 10 0.32 -3.54 -12.10
N ASP A 11 0.47 -2.55 -12.98
CA ASP A 11 1.65 -2.29 -13.79
C ASP A 11 2.81 -1.66 -12.98
N VAL A 12 2.49 -0.93 -11.92
CA VAL A 12 3.48 -0.32 -11.02
C VAL A 12 3.81 -1.25 -9.84
N TRP A 13 2.78 -1.71 -9.12
CA TRP A 13 2.93 -2.64 -8.01
C TRP A 13 1.76 -3.62 -7.95
N SER A 14 1.99 -4.86 -8.38
CA SER A 14 0.94 -5.88 -8.45
C SER A 14 0.79 -6.67 -7.15
N ILE A 15 -0.38 -7.29 -6.96
CA ILE A 15 -0.60 -8.20 -5.83
C ILE A 15 0.38 -9.38 -5.81
N ASP A 16 0.88 -9.82 -6.97
CA ASP A 16 1.85 -10.91 -7.05
C ASP A 16 3.25 -10.45 -6.62
N GLN A 17 3.62 -9.20 -6.90
CA GLN A 17 4.82 -8.60 -6.34
C GLN A 17 4.71 -8.47 -4.81
N GLN A 18 3.54 -8.09 -4.30
CA GLN A 18 3.29 -8.05 -2.85
C GLN A 18 3.38 -9.44 -2.21
N LYS A 19 2.83 -10.49 -2.86
CA LYS A 19 2.97 -11.87 -2.39
C LYS A 19 4.43 -12.32 -2.37
N LYS A 20 5.22 -11.93 -3.37
CA LYS A 20 6.67 -12.22 -3.43
C LYS A 20 7.47 -11.51 -2.34
N ALA A 21 7.10 -10.27 -1.99
CA ALA A 21 7.71 -9.54 -0.88
C ALA A 21 7.48 -10.25 0.48
N GLY A 22 6.38 -11.00 0.60
CA GLY A 22 6.12 -11.89 1.72
C GLY A 22 6.10 -11.15 3.05
N VAL A 23 6.65 -11.78 4.10
CA VAL A 23 6.61 -11.26 5.48
C VAL A 23 7.43 -9.98 5.65
N LYS A 24 8.45 -9.76 4.81
CA LYS A 24 9.21 -8.49 4.83
C LYS A 24 8.34 -7.31 4.42
N GLY A 25 7.32 -7.56 3.60
CA GLY A 25 6.46 -6.51 3.05
C GLY A 25 7.22 -5.51 2.19
N THR A 26 6.53 -4.42 1.86
CA THR A 26 7.05 -3.29 1.11
C THR A 26 6.53 -2.01 1.77
N PRO A 27 7.38 -0.98 1.97
CA PRO A 27 6.92 0.31 2.46
C PRO A 27 5.91 0.91 1.47
N TRP A 28 4.79 1.43 1.96
CA TRP A 28 3.80 2.09 1.11
C TRP A 28 4.14 3.57 0.94
N ASP A 29 5.09 3.83 0.04
CA ASP A 29 5.53 5.16 -0.31
C ASP A 29 4.64 5.80 -1.39
N GLY A 30 4.94 7.05 -1.77
CA GLY A 30 4.24 7.74 -2.85
C GLY A 30 2.88 8.35 -2.51
N VAL A 31 2.39 8.28 -1.27
CA VAL A 31 1.12 8.92 -0.89
C VAL A 31 1.26 10.45 -0.89
N ARG A 32 0.66 11.10 -1.88
CA ARG A 32 0.62 12.57 -2.03
C ARG A 32 -0.71 13.21 -1.65
N ASN A 33 -1.68 12.42 -1.20
CA ASN A 33 -2.96 12.92 -0.70
C ASN A 33 -2.90 13.11 0.82
N TYR A 34 -3.19 14.32 1.28
CA TYR A 34 -3.12 14.70 2.70
C TYR A 34 -4.02 13.85 3.61
N GLN A 35 -5.22 13.49 3.15
CA GLN A 35 -6.16 12.70 3.94
C GLN A 35 -5.75 11.23 4.00
N ALA A 36 -5.30 10.66 2.88
CA ALA A 36 -4.74 9.31 2.86
C ALA A 36 -3.49 9.21 3.73
N ALA A 37 -2.62 10.22 3.72
CA ALA A 37 -1.44 10.27 4.59
C ALA A 37 -1.84 10.32 6.08
N LYS A 38 -2.90 11.04 6.44
CA LYS A 38 -3.41 11.08 7.82
C LYS A 38 -3.97 9.71 8.26
N ASN A 39 -4.57 8.95 7.35
CA ASN A 39 -5.09 7.61 7.61
C ASN A 39 -3.98 6.55 7.78
N LEU A 40 -2.77 6.82 7.28
CA LEU A 40 -1.59 5.95 7.39
C LEU A 40 -0.68 6.29 8.57
N LYS A 41 -0.93 7.41 9.26
CA LYS A 41 -0.23 7.81 10.49
C LYS A 41 -0.88 7.15 11.70
#